data_AF-A0A3A0G8M6-F1
#
_entry.id   AF-A0A3A0G8M6-F1
#
_cell.length_a   1.000
_cell.length_b   1.000
_cell.length_c   1.000
_cell.angle_alpha   90.00
_cell.angle_beta   90.00
_cell.angle_gamma   90.00
#
_symmetry.space_group_name_H-M   'P 1'
#
loop_
_entity.id
_entity.type
_entity.pdbx_description
1 polymer ?
#
loop_
_entity_poly.entity_id
_entity_poly.type
_entity_poly.pdbx_seq_one_letter_code
_entity_poly.pdbx_strand_id
1 'polypeptide(L)'
;MTNLRVRSGSPGYNTYLKFTVTGLTGTVVRARIRLFAYDGGPSAGAMHTVSNDDGGGTPWTESTLTWNNAPAIGGNPLSTVGTVGNNEWAEWDVTSAVSGNGTFSFGLQNNSTNSVNYQSKEASGDRPVLVVDTVGGNTPPPPSPSPTASRTATAVPTLTLTSSPTATATASVTRTRTPTPTVTGTPPTNTPSPTGPTPTNTRTPTAAASATATRTGTPTPVPLWISRNEIQALPTSGTPWANVINTANSYEGSPTVCNQDSPNNVMVLAKALAYVRTGNQTFRTRVRDNVMNVIGTENGSTCRSLALGRKLAAYVISAELVGLTSSEETTFRNWLTSLRTRRLNGDNRSLVECHEERPNNWGTMCGGSRAAASAYLGDRTDLDRTAQVFKGYLGDRSSYAGFSYGSDQSWHADPNALRGINPQGSVKQGVNIDGVLPDDMRRGGSFRTGCPVYTGYPWEALQGVMVQAEILHRQGYNAWGWENQAERRAVQYLKNLYDQCGGNWYGDTDDEFTPWMINHVYGTSFPTASPVHMGKIMGWTDWTHDRATRPRQ
;
A
#
# COMPACT_ATOMS: atom_id res chain seq x y z
N MET A 1 24.18 -13.72 11.40
CA MET A 1 22.77 -14.13 11.29
C MET A 1 21.94 -13.03 11.93
N THR A 2 20.84 -12.61 11.32
CA THR A 2 20.07 -11.43 11.76
C THR A 2 18.89 -11.79 12.68
N ASN A 3 18.83 -13.02 13.18
CA ASN A 3 17.76 -13.48 14.04
C ASN A 3 18.28 -14.38 15.16
N LEU A 4 17.59 -14.30 16.29
CA LEU A 4 17.66 -15.25 17.38
C LEU A 4 16.52 -16.25 17.20
N ARG A 5 16.77 -17.52 17.53
CA ARG A 5 15.77 -18.58 17.37
C ARG A 5 15.71 -19.43 18.62
N VAL A 6 14.51 -19.88 18.95
CA VAL A 6 14.30 -20.87 20.00
C VAL A 6 13.27 -21.90 19.55
N ARG A 7 13.65 -23.18 19.64
CA ARG A 7 12.74 -24.34 19.54
C ARG A 7 13.38 -25.58 20.12
N SER A 8 12.53 -26.49 20.56
CA SER A 8 12.87 -27.88 20.81
C SER A 8 12.80 -28.73 19.53
N GLY A 9 13.18 -30.02 19.63
CA GLY A 9 13.18 -30.97 18.52
C GLY A 9 14.48 -30.99 17.72
N SER A 10 14.44 -31.57 16.51
CA SER A 10 15.62 -31.71 15.64
C SER A 10 15.40 -31.03 14.29
N PRO A 11 16.24 -30.04 13.88
CA PRO A 11 17.26 -29.41 14.71
C PRO A 11 16.64 -28.54 15.82
N GLY A 12 17.29 -28.50 16.98
CA GLY A 12 16.93 -27.63 18.11
C GLY A 12 17.71 -26.32 18.05
N TYR A 13 17.15 -25.26 18.62
CA TYR A 13 17.79 -23.95 18.64
C TYR A 13 17.72 -23.35 20.05
N ASN A 14 18.88 -22.92 20.54
CA ASN A 14 19.03 -22.15 21.76
C ASN A 14 19.58 -20.77 21.42
N THR A 15 19.17 -19.77 22.17
CA THR A 15 19.65 -18.39 22.03
C THR A 15 20.47 -18.00 23.25
N TYR A 16 21.60 -17.33 23.05
CA TYR A 16 22.46 -16.81 24.11
C TYR A 16 22.57 -15.29 24.00
N LEU A 17 22.49 -14.61 25.14
CA LEU A 17 22.52 -13.15 25.25
C LEU A 17 23.56 -12.73 26.29
N LYS A 18 24.29 -11.65 26.05
CA LYS A 18 25.23 -11.05 27.00
C LYS A 18 25.00 -9.56 27.09
N PHE A 19 24.86 -9.05 28.30
CA PHE A 19 24.67 -7.63 28.59
C PHE A 19 25.73 -7.16 29.58
N THR A 20 26.27 -5.97 29.33
CA THR A 20 27.13 -5.25 30.27
C THR A 20 26.35 -4.05 30.80
N VAL A 21 26.14 -4.02 32.11
CA VAL A 21 25.43 -2.95 32.82
C VAL A 21 26.47 -2.07 33.51
N THR A 22 26.42 -0.77 33.23
CA THR A 22 27.33 0.23 33.80
C THR A 22 26.56 1.50 34.15
N GLY A 23 27.08 2.28 35.09
CA GLY A 23 26.56 3.62 35.41
C GLY A 23 25.33 3.63 36.31
N LEU A 24 24.91 2.49 36.88
CA LEU A 24 23.85 2.48 37.89
C LEU A 24 24.36 3.08 39.21
N THR A 25 23.61 4.02 39.76
CA THR A 25 23.89 4.70 41.03
C THR A 25 22.84 4.44 42.11
N GLY A 26 21.67 3.91 41.75
CA GLY A 26 20.62 3.46 42.66
C GLY A 26 20.55 1.94 42.76
N THR A 27 19.80 1.45 43.74
CA THR A 27 19.53 0.01 43.94
C THR A 27 18.58 -0.49 42.85
N VAL A 28 18.94 -1.59 42.17
CA VAL A 28 18.07 -2.25 41.19
C VAL A 28 16.85 -2.84 41.91
N VAL A 29 15.65 -2.49 41.46
CA VAL A 29 14.38 -3.03 41.98
C VAL A 29 13.66 -3.92 40.98
N ARG A 30 13.96 -3.77 39.69
CA ARG A 30 13.41 -4.62 38.62
C ARG A 30 14.37 -4.66 37.44
N ALA A 31 14.60 -5.83 36.88
CA ALA A 31 15.36 -6.00 35.65
C ALA A 31 14.64 -6.96 34.71
N ARG A 32 14.59 -6.61 33.42
CA ARG A 32 13.81 -7.34 32.43
C ARG A 32 14.50 -7.40 31.09
N ILE A 33 14.52 -8.58 30.48
CA ILE A 33 14.96 -8.73 29.09
C ILE A 33 13.73 -8.69 28.20
N ARG A 34 13.75 -7.82 27.20
CA ARG A 34 12.72 -7.76 26.17
C ARG A 34 13.31 -8.21 24.83
N LEU A 35 12.65 -9.17 24.19
CA LEU A 35 12.96 -9.63 22.84
C LEU A 35 11.74 -9.45 21.94
N PHE A 36 11.93 -8.90 20.75
CA PHE A 36 10.84 -8.69 19.81
C PHE A 36 10.66 -9.91 18.91
N ALA A 37 9.54 -10.62 19.03
CA ALA A 37 9.21 -11.79 18.23
C ALA A 37 8.60 -11.34 16.90
N TYR A 38 9.35 -11.38 15.81
CA TYR A 38 8.79 -11.08 14.48
C TYR A 38 8.05 -12.30 13.88
N ASP A 39 8.34 -13.49 14.41
CA ASP A 39 7.60 -14.72 14.17
C ASP A 39 7.40 -15.41 15.53
N GLY A 40 6.20 -15.26 16.05
CA GLY A 40 5.76 -15.71 17.37
C GLY A 40 5.44 -17.19 17.41
N GLY A 41 5.01 -17.66 18.57
CA GLY A 41 4.70 -19.07 18.75
C GLY A 41 4.14 -19.39 20.13
N PRO A 42 3.75 -20.65 20.35
CA PRO A 42 3.03 -21.06 21.55
C PRO A 42 3.87 -20.97 22.83
N SER A 43 5.21 -20.84 22.71
CA SER A 43 6.12 -20.65 23.84
C SER A 43 7.28 -19.74 23.45
N ALA A 44 7.28 -18.53 23.99
CA ALA A 44 8.38 -17.59 23.87
C ALA A 44 9.68 -18.15 24.48
N GLY A 45 9.55 -18.93 25.56
CA GLY A 45 10.65 -19.69 26.15
C GLY A 45 10.91 -19.35 27.60
N ALA A 46 11.91 -20.02 28.17
CA ALA A 46 12.37 -19.89 29.54
C ALA A 46 13.78 -19.29 29.54
N MET A 47 13.97 -18.23 30.32
CA MET A 47 15.24 -17.51 30.43
C MET A 47 16.02 -18.02 31.63
N HIS A 48 17.28 -18.38 31.43
CA HIS A 48 18.19 -18.87 32.47
C HIS A 48 19.41 -17.97 32.57
N THR A 49 20.02 -17.89 33.74
CA THR A 49 21.42 -17.45 33.85
C THR A 49 22.33 -18.52 33.26
N VAL A 50 23.36 -18.10 32.53
CA VAL A 50 24.44 -18.99 32.10
C VAL A 50 25.80 -18.39 32.44
N SER A 51 26.85 -19.20 32.38
CA SER A 51 28.21 -18.73 32.59
C SER A 51 28.61 -17.63 31.59
N ASN A 52 29.43 -16.67 32.03
CA ASN A 52 30.10 -15.71 31.15
C ASN A 52 31.23 -16.35 30.33
N ASP A 53 31.62 -17.56 30.70
CA ASP A 53 32.60 -18.41 30.04
C ASP A 53 31.91 -19.57 29.31
N ASP A 54 32.51 -20.04 28.22
CA ASP A 54 32.08 -21.20 27.46
C ASP A 54 32.23 -22.50 28.25
N GLY A 55 31.81 -23.63 27.68
CA GLY A 55 31.90 -24.95 28.33
C GLY A 55 33.34 -25.40 28.65
N GLY A 56 34.35 -24.75 28.10
CA GLY A 56 35.77 -24.98 28.40
C GLY A 56 36.36 -24.00 29.41
N GLY A 57 35.56 -23.06 29.96
CA GLY A 57 36.01 -22.07 30.94
C GLY A 57 36.70 -20.85 30.34
N THR A 58 36.50 -20.57 29.03
CA THR A 58 37.03 -19.36 28.37
C THR A 58 35.92 -18.32 28.16
N PRO A 59 36.14 -17.01 28.42
CA PRO A 59 35.13 -15.98 28.17
C PRO A 59 34.58 -16.04 26.74
N TRP A 60 33.28 -16.30 26.62
CA TRP A 60 32.69 -16.52 25.29
C TRP A 60 32.41 -15.21 24.55
N THR A 61 32.57 -15.24 23.23
CA THR A 61 32.07 -14.20 22.32
C THR A 61 31.03 -14.83 21.39
N GLU A 62 30.13 -14.02 20.84
CA GLU A 62 29.09 -14.53 19.94
C GLU A 62 29.65 -15.27 18.72
N SER A 63 30.81 -14.84 18.20
CA SER A 63 31.47 -15.47 17.06
C SER A 63 32.17 -16.79 17.38
N THR A 64 32.42 -17.09 18.66
CA THR A 64 33.15 -18.30 19.09
C THR A 64 32.24 -19.37 19.66
N LEU A 65 30.94 -19.08 19.84
CA LEU A 65 29.97 -20.06 20.31
C LEU A 65 29.58 -21.05 19.20
N THR A 66 29.61 -22.32 19.56
CA THR A 66 29.16 -23.47 18.79
C THR A 66 28.28 -24.34 19.69
N TRP A 67 27.56 -25.30 19.11
CA TRP A 67 26.76 -26.23 19.92
C TRP A 67 27.60 -26.97 20.98
N ASN A 68 28.86 -27.29 20.68
CA ASN A 68 29.72 -28.11 21.55
C ASN A 68 30.36 -27.33 22.70
N ASN A 69 30.58 -26.03 22.55
CA ASN A 69 31.21 -25.21 23.60
C ASN A 69 30.23 -24.21 24.25
N ALA A 70 28.96 -24.17 23.86
CA ALA A 70 28.02 -23.24 24.47
C ALA A 70 27.88 -23.48 25.99
N PRO A 71 27.80 -22.41 26.81
CA PRO A 71 27.53 -22.56 28.24
C PRO A 71 26.27 -23.41 28.47
N ALA A 72 26.32 -24.32 29.44
CA ALA A 72 25.18 -25.17 29.75
C ALA A 72 23.99 -24.32 30.22
N ILE A 73 22.82 -24.50 29.60
CA ILE A 73 21.57 -23.89 30.05
C ILE A 73 20.88 -24.86 31.03
N GLY A 74 21.26 -24.77 32.30
CA GLY A 74 20.78 -25.65 33.37
C GLY A 74 20.07 -24.90 34.51
N GLY A 75 19.59 -25.67 35.50
CA GLY A 75 18.92 -25.13 36.69
C GLY A 75 17.50 -24.60 36.43
N ASN A 76 16.91 -23.99 37.45
CA ASN A 76 15.58 -23.38 37.33
C ASN A 76 15.65 -22.11 36.47
N PRO A 77 14.65 -21.86 35.59
CA PRO A 77 14.58 -20.61 34.86
C PRO A 77 14.34 -19.43 35.80
N LEU A 78 14.87 -18.26 35.43
CA LEU A 78 14.57 -16.98 36.09
C LEU A 78 13.09 -16.61 35.91
N SER A 79 12.59 -16.80 34.68
CA SER A 79 11.17 -16.69 34.33
C SER A 79 10.88 -17.42 33.03
N THR A 80 9.61 -17.73 32.81
CA THR A 80 9.11 -18.39 31.60
C THR A 80 7.97 -17.57 31.02
N VAL A 81 8.00 -17.35 29.71
CA VAL A 81 6.95 -16.64 28.97
C VAL A 81 6.22 -17.64 28.08
N GLY A 82 4.88 -17.58 28.12
CA GLY A 82 3.97 -18.43 27.36
C GLY A 82 3.90 -18.05 25.88
N THR A 83 2.72 -18.09 25.30
CA THR A 83 2.52 -17.70 23.89
C THR A 83 2.90 -16.24 23.66
N VAL A 84 3.58 -15.99 22.55
CA VAL A 84 3.88 -14.65 22.04
C VAL A 84 3.38 -14.54 20.61
N GLY A 85 2.66 -13.47 20.30
CA GLY A 85 2.16 -13.20 18.95
C GLY A 85 3.26 -12.76 17.99
N ASN A 86 2.91 -12.70 16.71
CA ASN A 86 3.78 -12.10 15.71
C ASN A 86 3.87 -10.59 15.94
N ASN A 87 5.08 -10.05 15.83
CA ASN A 87 5.40 -8.63 16.04
C ASN A 87 5.09 -8.14 17.46
N GLU A 88 5.29 -9.00 18.46
CA GLU A 88 5.06 -8.69 19.86
C GLU A 88 6.37 -8.75 20.66
N TRP A 89 6.46 -7.91 21.70
CA TRP A 89 7.55 -8.00 22.68
C TRP A 89 7.27 -9.11 23.69
N ALA A 90 8.16 -10.11 23.78
CA ALA A 90 8.23 -11.00 24.93
C ALA A 90 9.15 -10.40 26.00
N GLU A 91 8.73 -10.45 27.26
CA GLU A 91 9.44 -9.87 28.40
C GLU A 91 9.67 -10.91 29.50
N TRP A 92 10.94 -11.17 29.83
CA TRP A 92 11.35 -12.05 30.91
C TRP A 92 11.81 -11.22 32.10
N ASP A 93 11.27 -11.52 33.28
CA ASP A 93 11.78 -11.01 34.54
C ASP A 93 13.13 -11.69 34.84
N VAL A 94 14.18 -10.87 35.00
CA VAL A 94 15.54 -11.30 35.34
C VAL A 94 16.08 -10.57 36.58
N THR A 95 15.17 -9.99 37.38
CA THR A 95 15.52 -9.17 38.56
C THR A 95 16.43 -9.90 39.54
N SER A 96 16.25 -11.21 39.71
CA SER A 96 17.09 -12.03 40.60
C SER A 96 18.53 -12.22 40.12
N ALA A 97 18.82 -11.95 38.84
CA ALA A 97 20.15 -12.09 38.25
C ALA A 97 20.91 -10.76 38.14
N VAL A 98 20.21 -9.64 37.96
CA VAL A 98 20.81 -8.31 37.71
C VAL A 98 20.65 -7.43 38.95
N SER A 99 21.62 -7.45 39.85
CA SER A 99 21.60 -6.70 41.11
C SER A 99 22.37 -5.36 41.08
N GLY A 100 23.06 -5.06 39.97
CA GLY A 100 23.87 -3.85 39.83
C GLY A 100 24.70 -3.82 38.55
N ASN A 101 25.77 -3.02 38.54
CA ASN A 101 26.71 -2.96 37.42
C ASN A 101 27.48 -4.30 37.30
N GLY A 102 27.68 -4.79 36.08
CA GLY A 102 28.34 -6.07 35.82
C GLY A 102 28.05 -6.62 34.43
N THR A 103 28.66 -7.77 34.11
CA THR A 103 28.39 -8.51 32.87
C THR A 103 27.56 -9.74 33.19
N PHE A 104 26.42 -9.88 32.51
CA PHE A 104 25.43 -10.92 32.73
C PHE A 104 25.17 -11.68 31.44
N SER A 105 25.22 -13.01 31.49
CA SER A 105 24.91 -13.88 30.36
C SER A 105 23.64 -14.70 30.61
N PHE A 106 22.83 -14.85 29.57
CA PHE A 106 21.55 -15.53 29.62
C PHE A 106 21.43 -16.56 28.49
N GLY A 107 20.72 -17.64 28.77
CA GLY A 107 20.34 -18.66 27.80
C GLY A 107 18.82 -18.77 27.70
N LEU A 108 18.30 -18.77 26.48
CA LEU A 108 16.89 -18.93 26.15
C LEU A 108 16.67 -20.28 25.47
N GLN A 109 15.79 -21.07 26.06
CA GLN A 109 15.34 -22.37 25.56
C GLN A 109 13.82 -22.49 25.69
N ASN A 110 13.18 -23.33 24.89
CA ASN A 110 11.76 -23.64 25.04
C ASN A 110 11.52 -25.14 24.85
N ASN A 111 10.32 -25.59 25.21
CA ASN A 111 9.91 -27.00 25.04
C ASN A 111 9.04 -27.22 23.80
N SER A 112 8.82 -26.20 22.97
CA SER A 112 7.96 -26.29 21.79
C SER A 112 8.75 -26.66 20.55
N THR A 113 8.22 -27.59 19.74
CA THR A 113 8.77 -27.89 18.42
C THR A 113 8.48 -26.78 17.40
N ASN A 114 7.59 -25.85 17.73
CA ASN A 114 7.36 -24.64 16.95
C ASN A 114 8.41 -23.58 17.31
N SER A 115 8.96 -22.92 16.29
CA SER A 115 10.00 -21.90 16.48
C SER A 115 9.38 -20.59 16.92
N VAL A 116 10.07 -19.89 17.82
CA VAL A 116 9.92 -18.45 17.94
C VAL A 116 11.20 -17.81 17.43
N ASN A 117 11.06 -16.79 16.58
CA ASN A 117 12.18 -16.04 16.05
C ASN A 117 12.13 -14.59 16.56
N TYR A 118 13.23 -14.17 17.19
CA TYR A 118 13.39 -12.81 17.71
C TYR A 118 14.41 -12.01 16.90
N GLN A 119 14.28 -10.69 16.96
CA GLN A 119 15.30 -9.78 16.46
C GLN A 119 16.62 -9.96 17.22
N SER A 120 17.74 -9.96 16.50
CA SER A 120 19.09 -9.99 17.10
C SER A 120 19.65 -8.57 17.31
N LYS A 121 20.84 -8.44 17.89
CA LYS A 121 21.48 -7.13 18.09
C LYS A 121 21.84 -6.43 16.77
N GLU A 122 22.00 -7.21 15.70
CA GLU A 122 22.26 -6.75 14.33
C GLU A 122 21.02 -6.22 13.63
N ALA A 123 19.82 -6.40 14.21
CA ALA A 123 18.57 -5.86 13.67
C ALA A 123 18.61 -4.32 13.61
N SER A 124 17.88 -3.68 12.71
CA SER A 124 17.85 -2.21 12.58
C SER A 124 17.03 -1.52 13.67
N GLY A 125 16.12 -2.24 14.32
CA GLY A 125 15.23 -1.77 15.39
C GLY A 125 14.75 -2.96 16.23
N ASP A 126 14.05 -2.69 17.32
CA ASP A 126 13.47 -3.70 18.21
C ASP A 126 14.47 -4.78 18.68
N ARG A 127 15.72 -4.34 18.90
CA ARG A 127 16.84 -5.17 19.34
C ARG A 127 16.60 -5.70 20.76
N PRO A 128 17.26 -6.81 21.15
CA PRO A 128 17.28 -7.25 22.54
C PRO A 128 17.69 -6.11 23.47
N VAL A 129 16.86 -5.82 24.48
CA VAL A 129 17.14 -4.81 25.49
C VAL A 129 17.01 -5.39 26.90
N LEU A 130 17.95 -5.02 27.77
CA LEU A 130 17.84 -5.20 29.22
C LEU A 130 17.37 -3.87 29.82
N VAL A 131 16.15 -3.85 30.33
CA VAL A 131 15.56 -2.69 31.02
C VAL A 131 15.79 -2.86 32.52
N VAL A 132 16.40 -1.87 33.17
CA VAL A 132 16.70 -1.89 34.60
C VAL A 132 16.08 -0.67 35.28
N ASP A 133 15.23 -0.92 36.25
CA ASP A 133 14.57 0.09 37.07
C ASP A 133 15.31 0.18 38.43
N THR A 134 15.69 1.39 38.85
CA THR A 134 16.44 1.62 40.10
C THR A 134 15.77 2.62 41.04
N VAL A 135 15.99 2.49 42.35
CA VAL A 135 15.59 3.48 43.37
C VAL A 135 16.83 4.04 44.09
N GLY A 136 16.81 5.33 44.45
CA GLY A 136 17.82 5.93 45.33
C GLY A 136 19.10 6.45 44.67
N GLY A 137 19.13 6.71 43.36
CA GLY A 137 20.28 7.36 42.70
C GLY A 137 20.19 8.90 42.77
N ASN A 138 21.27 9.58 43.19
CA ASN A 138 21.37 11.03 43.08
C ASN A 138 21.46 11.42 41.59
N THR A 139 20.44 12.10 41.07
CA THR A 139 20.47 12.67 39.71
C THR A 139 21.39 13.92 39.69
N PRO A 140 22.32 14.05 38.73
CA PRO A 140 22.93 15.34 38.43
C PRO A 140 21.81 16.31 37.97
N PRO A 141 21.80 17.57 38.40
CA PRO A 141 20.80 18.53 37.95
C PRO A 141 20.91 18.70 36.41
N PRO A 142 19.77 18.89 35.71
CA PRO A 142 19.78 19.06 34.27
C PRO A 142 20.66 20.26 33.87
N PRO A 143 21.39 20.21 32.74
CA PRO A 143 22.20 21.32 32.29
C PRO A 143 21.33 22.56 32.08
N SER A 144 21.72 23.66 32.73
CA SER A 144 21.09 24.98 32.59
C SER A 144 21.08 25.41 31.12
N PRO A 145 19.96 25.93 30.57
CA PRO A 145 19.89 26.36 29.18
C PRO A 145 20.85 27.54 28.93
N SER A 146 21.72 27.38 27.94
CA SER A 146 22.58 28.45 27.41
C SER A 146 21.72 29.54 26.74
N PRO A 147 21.98 30.84 26.97
CA PRO A 147 21.12 31.92 26.50
C PRO A 147 21.14 32.00 24.96
N THR A 148 19.98 31.75 24.35
CA THR A 148 19.74 32.02 22.93
C THR A 148 19.43 33.51 22.76
N ALA A 149 20.05 34.16 21.78
CA ALA A 149 19.93 35.59 21.53
C ALA A 149 18.47 36.07 21.45
N SER A 150 18.16 37.09 22.26
CA SER A 150 16.87 37.77 22.31
C SER A 150 16.60 38.50 21.00
N ARG A 151 15.49 38.17 20.34
CA ARG A 151 14.95 39.00 19.25
C ARG A 151 14.16 40.16 19.85
N THR A 152 14.57 41.37 19.50
CA THR A 152 13.89 42.63 19.79
C THR A 152 12.40 42.57 19.42
N ALA A 153 11.55 42.98 20.35
CA ALA A 153 10.11 43.06 20.16
C ALA A 153 9.77 44.07 19.05
N THR A 154 9.00 43.64 18.06
CA THR A 154 8.37 44.53 17.07
C THR A 154 7.04 45.02 17.64
N ALA A 155 6.83 46.33 17.59
CA ALA A 155 5.67 47.01 18.15
C ALA A 155 4.34 46.52 17.57
N VAL A 156 3.33 46.46 18.44
CA VAL A 156 1.92 46.18 18.13
C VAL A 156 1.34 47.35 17.32
N PRO A 157 0.71 47.14 16.15
CA PRO A 157 -0.02 48.21 15.49
C PRO A 157 -1.37 48.43 16.20
N THR A 158 -1.59 49.68 16.60
CA THR A 158 -2.86 50.21 17.08
C THR A 158 -3.90 50.19 15.95
N LEU A 159 -5.09 49.66 16.23
CA LEU A 159 -6.23 49.68 15.31
C LEU A 159 -6.65 51.14 15.06
N THR A 160 -6.56 51.58 13.81
CA THR A 160 -7.21 52.80 13.31
C THR A 160 -8.37 52.40 12.41
N LEU A 161 -9.56 52.88 12.73
CA LEU A 161 -10.76 52.72 11.90
C LEU A 161 -10.64 53.71 10.73
N THR A 162 -10.61 53.18 9.51
CA THR A 162 -10.75 53.97 8.27
C THR A 162 -11.86 53.40 7.41
N SER A 163 -12.63 54.32 6.83
CA SER A 163 -13.91 54.16 6.15
C SER A 163 -13.93 53.18 4.96
N SER A 164 -15.09 52.54 4.82
CA SER A 164 -15.53 51.61 3.77
C SER A 164 -15.22 52.08 2.33
N PRO A 165 -14.73 51.17 1.44
CA PRO A 165 -14.72 51.42 0.01
C PRO A 165 -16.05 51.03 -0.64
N THR A 166 -16.57 51.95 -1.43
CA THR A 166 -17.70 51.82 -2.36
C THR A 166 -17.52 50.64 -3.32
N ALA A 167 -18.57 49.84 -3.49
CA ALA A 167 -18.63 48.74 -4.45
C ALA A 167 -18.42 49.23 -5.88
N THR A 168 -17.40 48.71 -6.56
CA THR A 168 -17.20 48.87 -8.00
C THR A 168 -17.84 47.68 -8.71
N ALA A 169 -18.71 47.96 -9.68
CA ALA A 169 -19.49 46.97 -10.41
C ALA A 169 -18.61 46.05 -11.28
N THR A 170 -18.78 44.75 -11.11
CA THR A 170 -18.23 43.71 -11.99
C THR A 170 -18.99 43.71 -13.31
N ALA A 171 -18.28 43.77 -14.44
CA ALA A 171 -18.86 43.63 -15.77
C ALA A 171 -19.46 42.23 -15.94
N SER A 172 -20.78 42.18 -16.16
CA SER A 172 -21.53 40.98 -16.47
C SER A 172 -21.35 40.63 -17.96
N VAL A 173 -20.81 39.45 -18.26
CA VAL A 173 -20.78 38.91 -19.63
C VAL A 173 -22.20 38.46 -19.97
N THR A 174 -22.91 39.32 -20.70
CA THR A 174 -24.24 39.01 -21.24
C THR A 174 -24.08 38.04 -22.40
N ARG A 175 -24.51 36.79 -22.22
CA ARG A 175 -24.74 35.85 -23.34
C ARG A 175 -25.95 36.35 -24.14
N THR A 176 -25.69 36.93 -25.31
CA THR A 176 -26.74 37.31 -26.26
C THR A 176 -27.34 36.04 -26.86
N ARG A 177 -28.63 35.80 -26.59
CA ARG A 177 -29.45 34.83 -27.31
C ARG A 177 -29.71 35.36 -28.73
N THR A 178 -29.19 34.65 -29.73
CA THR A 178 -29.58 34.83 -31.13
C THR A 178 -31.07 34.44 -31.29
N PRO A 179 -31.90 35.25 -31.97
CA PRO A 179 -33.32 34.98 -32.11
C PRO A 179 -33.60 33.76 -32.99
N THR A 180 -34.55 32.94 -32.51
CA THR A 180 -35.24 31.87 -33.20
C THR A 180 -35.87 32.38 -34.51
N PRO A 181 -35.68 31.72 -35.67
CA PRO A 181 -36.45 32.04 -36.86
C PRO A 181 -37.90 31.56 -36.71
N THR A 182 -38.84 32.47 -36.94
CA THR A 182 -40.28 32.22 -37.06
C THR A 182 -40.54 31.31 -38.27
N VAL A 183 -41.08 30.12 -38.01
CA VAL A 183 -41.67 29.26 -39.06
C VAL A 183 -43.13 29.67 -39.22
N THR A 184 -43.45 30.31 -40.35
CA THR A 184 -44.82 30.39 -40.87
C THR A 184 -44.92 29.42 -42.03
N GLY A 185 -45.73 28.38 -41.88
CA GLY A 185 -46.06 27.43 -42.94
C GLY A 185 -47.55 27.09 -42.91
N THR A 186 -48.25 27.46 -43.98
CA THR A 186 -49.57 26.96 -44.39
C THR A 186 -49.36 25.86 -45.46
N PRO A 187 -50.37 25.00 -45.74
CA PRO A 187 -50.22 23.56 -46.05
C PRO A 187 -49.89 23.23 -47.54
N PRO A 188 -49.63 21.94 -47.88
CA PRO A 188 -48.75 21.55 -48.98
C PRO A 188 -49.47 21.33 -50.31
N THR A 189 -48.71 21.35 -51.42
CA THR A 189 -49.14 20.74 -52.68
C THR A 189 -47.95 20.09 -53.41
N ASN A 190 -48.17 18.80 -53.68
CA ASN A 190 -47.49 17.76 -54.46
C ASN A 190 -46.51 18.12 -55.63
N THR A 191 -45.32 17.49 -55.61
CA THR A 191 -44.66 16.66 -56.68
C THR A 191 -44.14 17.35 -57.99
N PRO A 192 -43.14 16.80 -58.76
CA PRO A 192 -41.80 16.23 -58.49
C PRO A 192 -40.62 16.92 -59.27
N SER A 193 -39.37 16.48 -58.96
CA SER A 193 -38.04 16.45 -59.66
C SER A 193 -37.96 16.63 -61.21
N PRO A 194 -36.77 16.74 -61.90
CA PRO A 194 -35.38 17.13 -61.56
C PRO A 194 -34.75 18.19 -62.55
N THR A 195 -33.52 18.69 -62.30
CA THR A 195 -32.33 18.78 -63.22
C THR A 195 -31.38 19.97 -62.97
N GLY A 196 -30.07 19.70 -63.05
CA GLY A 196 -29.09 20.60 -63.69
C GLY A 196 -28.35 21.66 -62.85
N PRO A 197 -27.16 22.16 -63.27
CA PRO A 197 -25.97 22.16 -62.40
C PRO A 197 -25.22 23.52 -62.18
N THR A 198 -24.29 23.52 -61.19
CA THR A 198 -23.04 24.36 -61.05
C THR A 198 -23.25 25.85 -60.63
N PRO A 199 -22.37 26.60 -59.88
CA PRO A 199 -20.91 26.45 -59.69
C PRO A 199 -20.30 26.59 -58.26
N THR A 200 -19.03 26.21 -58.25
CA THR A 200 -17.93 26.25 -57.27
C THR A 200 -17.70 27.58 -56.52
N ASN A 201 -17.34 27.49 -55.24
CA ASN A 201 -16.29 28.31 -54.62
C ASN A 201 -15.71 27.60 -53.38
N THR A 202 -14.61 26.88 -53.58
CA THR A 202 -13.77 26.30 -52.52
C THR A 202 -12.85 27.38 -51.95
N ARG A 203 -13.02 27.75 -50.68
CA ARG A 203 -11.99 28.49 -49.94
C ARG A 203 -11.11 27.51 -49.17
N THR A 204 -9.89 27.37 -49.65
CA THR A 204 -8.74 26.77 -48.97
C THR A 204 -8.34 27.61 -47.75
N PRO A 205 -8.22 27.06 -46.54
CA PRO A 205 -7.55 27.73 -45.44
C PRO A 205 -6.03 27.59 -45.60
N THR A 206 -5.35 28.73 -45.75
CA THR A 206 -3.88 28.84 -45.70
C THR A 206 -3.38 28.42 -44.32
N ALA A 207 -2.52 27.40 -44.28
CA ALA A 207 -1.80 27.00 -43.07
C ALA A 207 -0.87 28.13 -42.63
N ALA A 208 -1.13 28.73 -41.46
CA ALA A 208 -0.16 29.53 -40.76
C ALA A 208 0.88 28.58 -40.14
N ALA A 209 2.13 28.70 -40.56
CA ALA A 209 3.25 27.95 -40.02
C ALA A 209 3.35 28.22 -38.52
N SER A 210 3.03 27.21 -37.71
CA SER A 210 3.30 27.21 -36.27
C SER A 210 4.79 26.97 -36.08
N ALA A 211 5.48 27.90 -35.42
CA ALA A 211 6.89 27.79 -35.12
C ALA A 211 7.14 26.51 -34.30
N THR A 212 7.86 25.56 -34.88
CA THR A 212 8.36 24.37 -34.19
C THR A 212 9.35 24.83 -33.13
N ALA A 213 8.88 24.97 -31.89
CA ALA A 213 9.76 24.98 -30.73
C ALA A 213 10.39 23.59 -30.64
N THR A 214 11.66 23.46 -31.00
CA THR A 214 12.45 22.26 -30.77
C THR A 214 12.54 22.04 -29.28
N ARG A 215 11.66 21.18 -28.74
CA ARG A 215 11.70 20.77 -27.33
C ARG A 215 12.86 19.79 -27.15
N THR A 216 14.04 20.32 -26.81
CA THR A 216 15.24 19.56 -26.43
C THR A 216 15.17 18.92 -25.04
N GLY A 217 14.00 18.91 -24.40
CA GLY A 217 13.78 18.15 -23.17
C GLY A 217 13.35 16.72 -23.48
N THR A 218 14.15 15.73 -23.08
CA THR A 218 13.68 14.35 -22.85
C THR A 218 12.35 14.42 -22.10
N PRO A 219 11.25 13.81 -22.59
CA PRO A 219 9.99 13.83 -21.86
C PRO A 219 10.23 13.35 -20.43
N THR A 220 9.84 14.15 -19.43
CA THR A 220 9.84 13.68 -18.05
C THR A 220 8.94 12.44 -17.98
N PRO A 221 9.43 11.30 -17.48
CA PRO A 221 8.61 10.11 -17.34
C PRO A 221 7.33 10.43 -16.55
N VAL A 222 6.19 9.96 -17.05
CA VAL A 222 4.90 10.15 -16.39
C VAL A 222 4.85 9.20 -15.20
N PRO A 223 4.75 9.71 -13.95
CA PRO A 223 4.79 8.89 -12.73
C PRO A 223 3.67 7.85 -12.70
N LEU A 224 3.98 6.65 -12.20
CA LEU A 224 3.01 5.55 -12.08
C LEU A 224 1.94 5.80 -11.01
N TRP A 225 2.35 6.27 -9.84
CA TRP A 225 1.48 6.39 -8.66
C TRP A 225 1.46 7.82 -8.12
N ILE A 226 2.63 8.35 -7.82
CA ILE A 226 2.83 9.70 -7.31
C ILE A 226 4.22 10.17 -7.75
N SER A 227 4.36 11.42 -8.17
CA SER A 227 5.68 11.94 -8.57
C SER A 227 6.58 12.19 -7.37
N ARG A 228 7.90 12.21 -7.62
CA ARG A 228 8.87 12.63 -6.60
C ARG A 228 8.60 14.04 -6.09
N ASN A 229 8.18 14.96 -6.95
CA ASN A 229 7.86 16.34 -6.56
C ASN A 229 6.62 16.40 -5.66
N GLU A 230 5.58 15.63 -5.97
CA GLU A 230 4.41 15.50 -5.12
C GLU A 230 4.80 14.93 -3.74
N ILE A 231 5.63 13.88 -3.70
CA ILE A 231 6.14 13.34 -2.42
C ILE A 231 6.90 14.41 -1.64
N GLN A 232 7.78 15.19 -2.27
CA GLN A 232 8.54 16.26 -1.58
C GLN A 232 7.65 17.33 -0.95
N ALA A 233 6.48 17.57 -1.53
CA ALA A 233 5.51 18.53 -1.00
C ALA A 233 4.71 17.99 0.20
N LEU A 234 4.74 16.68 0.48
CA LEU A 234 3.97 16.09 1.57
C LEU A 234 4.59 16.39 2.95
N PRO A 235 3.76 16.46 4.02
CA PRO A 235 4.23 16.69 5.38
C PRO A 235 5.17 15.59 5.88
N THR A 236 6.15 15.98 6.70
CA THR A 236 7.05 15.08 7.43
C THR A 236 6.74 15.04 8.92
N SER A 237 5.47 15.18 9.27
CA SER A 237 4.96 15.13 10.63
C SER A 237 3.51 14.61 10.63
N GLY A 238 3.01 14.28 11.82
CA GLY A 238 1.68 13.73 11.99
C GLY A 238 1.61 12.21 11.79
N THR A 239 0.45 11.66 12.13
CA THR A 239 0.19 10.21 12.16
C THR A 239 0.48 9.51 10.82
N PRO A 240 0.05 10.03 9.65
CA PRO A 240 0.33 9.37 8.36
C PRO A 240 1.82 9.27 8.04
N TRP A 241 2.59 10.33 8.28
CA TRP A 241 4.04 10.31 8.06
C TRP A 241 4.76 9.39 9.03
N ALA A 242 4.37 9.41 10.31
CA ALA A 242 4.93 8.50 11.32
C ALA A 242 4.71 7.04 10.91
N ASN A 243 3.54 6.72 10.37
CA ASN A 243 3.22 5.39 9.85
C ASN A 243 4.17 4.97 8.70
N VAL A 244 4.33 5.82 7.68
CA VAL A 244 5.27 5.58 6.57
C VAL A 244 6.70 5.35 7.06
N ILE A 245 7.21 6.21 7.94
CA ILE A 245 8.59 6.11 8.43
C ILE A 245 8.79 4.92 9.35
N ASN A 246 7.83 4.61 10.22
CA ASN A 246 7.92 3.43 11.08
C ASN A 246 8.00 2.15 10.23
N THR A 247 7.12 2.00 9.23
CA THR A 247 7.19 0.85 8.31
C THR A 247 8.46 0.85 7.45
N ALA A 248 8.92 2.02 7.01
CA ALA A 248 10.18 2.13 6.28
C ALA A 248 11.40 1.71 7.12
N ASN A 249 11.35 1.87 8.44
CA ASN A 249 12.42 1.42 9.35
C ASN A 249 12.33 -0.07 9.73
N SER A 250 11.14 -0.67 9.65
CA SER A 250 10.92 -2.10 9.95
C SER A 250 11.60 -3.02 8.93
N TYR A 251 11.93 -4.25 9.37
CA TYR A 251 12.39 -5.30 8.45
C TYR A 251 11.25 -5.78 7.56
N GLU A 252 11.44 -5.73 6.25
CA GLU A 252 10.42 -6.01 5.23
C GLU A 252 10.24 -7.51 4.92
N GLY A 253 10.96 -8.41 5.59
CA GLY A 253 10.94 -9.84 5.26
C GLY A 253 11.64 -10.16 3.93
N SER A 254 11.37 -11.36 3.40
CA SER A 254 11.95 -11.80 2.13
C SER A 254 11.08 -11.36 0.94
N PRO A 255 11.68 -10.86 -0.16
CA PRO A 255 10.95 -10.55 -1.38
C PRO A 255 10.29 -11.79 -1.97
N THR A 256 9.07 -11.65 -2.47
CA THR A 256 8.35 -12.73 -3.16
C THR A 256 7.15 -12.21 -3.93
N VAL A 257 6.92 -12.73 -5.14
CA VAL A 257 5.64 -12.59 -5.85
C VAL A 257 4.70 -13.81 -5.67
N CYS A 258 5.10 -14.82 -4.92
CA CYS A 258 4.34 -16.08 -4.80
C CYS A 258 3.63 -16.28 -3.48
N ASN A 259 4.09 -15.63 -2.41
CA ASN A 259 3.35 -15.59 -1.16
C ASN A 259 2.39 -14.40 -1.18
N GLN A 260 1.11 -14.67 -1.44
CA GLN A 260 0.04 -13.66 -1.48
C GLN A 260 -0.18 -12.91 -0.16
N ASP A 261 0.30 -13.45 0.96
CA ASP A 261 0.10 -12.89 2.30
C ASP A 261 1.38 -12.19 2.83
N SER A 262 2.48 -12.22 2.06
CA SER A 262 3.70 -11.47 2.41
C SER A 262 3.46 -9.96 2.31
N PRO A 263 3.77 -9.14 3.33
CA PRO A 263 3.66 -7.69 3.26
C PRO A 263 4.87 -7.01 2.59
N ASN A 264 5.90 -7.77 2.21
CA ASN A 264 7.19 -7.25 1.77
C ASN A 264 7.04 -6.17 0.68
N ASN A 265 6.20 -6.39 -0.33
CA ASN A 265 6.01 -5.46 -1.44
C ASN A 265 5.54 -4.06 -0.98
N VAL A 266 4.59 -3.98 -0.05
CA VAL A 266 4.04 -2.69 0.42
C VAL A 266 4.96 -2.05 1.47
N MET A 267 5.72 -2.85 2.22
CA MET A 267 6.79 -2.34 3.08
C MET A 267 7.96 -1.77 2.27
N VAL A 268 8.32 -2.40 1.15
CA VAL A 268 9.31 -1.88 0.18
C VAL A 268 8.82 -0.56 -0.41
N LEU A 269 7.53 -0.43 -0.70
CA LEU A 269 6.94 0.85 -1.11
C LEU A 269 7.07 1.93 -0.03
N ALA A 270 6.86 1.61 1.25
CA ALA A 270 7.09 2.56 2.34
C ALA A 270 8.53 3.08 2.34
N LYS A 271 9.51 2.21 2.12
CA LYS A 271 10.93 2.60 1.98
C LYS A 271 11.17 3.48 0.77
N ALA A 272 10.53 3.20 -0.37
CA ALA A 272 10.66 4.03 -1.57
C ALA A 272 10.11 5.44 -1.33
N LEU A 273 8.92 5.55 -0.72
CA LEU A 273 8.32 6.82 -0.32
C LEU A 273 9.21 7.59 0.67
N ALA A 274 9.70 6.91 1.71
CA ALA A 274 10.59 7.50 2.70
C ALA A 274 11.93 7.95 2.09
N TYR A 275 12.52 7.15 1.18
CA TYR A 275 13.73 7.53 0.44
C TYR A 275 13.51 8.82 -0.33
N VAL A 276 12.44 8.89 -1.14
CA VAL A 276 12.17 10.09 -1.93
C VAL A 276 12.04 11.28 -1.01
N ARG A 277 11.29 11.17 0.09
CA ARG A 277 11.05 12.30 0.99
C ARG A 277 12.26 12.77 1.80
N THR A 278 13.16 11.85 2.16
CA THR A 278 14.28 12.13 3.11
C THR A 278 15.66 12.15 2.47
N GLY A 279 15.83 11.55 1.29
CA GLY A 279 17.12 11.30 0.68
C GLY A 279 17.94 10.18 1.33
N ASN A 280 17.37 9.43 2.29
CA ASN A 280 18.08 8.38 3.02
C ASN A 280 18.48 7.21 2.10
N GLN A 281 19.77 7.08 1.82
CA GLN A 281 20.29 6.09 0.87
C GLN A 281 20.11 4.65 1.34
N THR A 282 20.00 4.39 2.66
CA THR A 282 19.73 3.04 3.16
C THR A 282 18.39 2.52 2.66
N PHE A 283 17.35 3.36 2.67
CA PHE A 283 16.05 2.99 2.11
C PHE A 283 16.15 2.73 0.61
N ARG A 284 16.90 3.56 -0.13
CA ARG A 284 17.13 3.38 -1.57
C ARG A 284 17.78 2.03 -1.88
N THR A 285 18.84 1.70 -1.16
CA THR A 285 19.58 0.43 -1.33
C THR A 285 18.66 -0.75 -1.03
N ARG A 286 17.92 -0.72 0.09
CA ARG A 286 16.98 -1.79 0.44
C ARG A 286 15.90 -1.99 -0.61
N VAL A 287 15.34 -0.92 -1.17
CA VAL A 287 14.36 -1.04 -2.26
C VAL A 287 14.98 -1.69 -3.48
N ARG A 288 16.16 -1.23 -3.92
CA ARG A 288 16.87 -1.81 -5.08
C ARG A 288 17.18 -3.29 -4.87
N ASP A 289 17.67 -3.66 -3.69
CA ASP A 289 17.94 -5.05 -3.33
C ASP A 289 16.67 -5.90 -3.40
N ASN A 290 15.55 -5.45 -2.84
CA ASN A 290 14.29 -6.21 -2.89
C ASN A 290 13.74 -6.34 -4.32
N VAL A 291 13.81 -5.26 -5.11
CA VAL A 291 13.40 -5.26 -6.53
C VAL A 291 14.25 -6.23 -7.36
N MET A 292 15.53 -6.37 -7.07
CA MET A 292 16.39 -7.32 -7.76
C MET A 292 16.22 -8.75 -7.23
N ASN A 293 16.07 -8.92 -5.92
CA ASN A 293 15.95 -10.25 -5.29
C ASN A 293 14.56 -10.89 -5.42
N VAL A 294 13.54 -10.13 -5.84
CA VAL A 294 12.23 -10.72 -6.16
C VAL A 294 12.24 -11.49 -7.48
N ILE A 295 13.19 -11.18 -8.38
CA ILE A 295 13.36 -11.83 -9.67
C ILE A 295 13.69 -13.32 -9.45
N GLY A 296 12.94 -14.19 -10.11
CA GLY A 296 13.08 -15.63 -9.98
C GLY A 296 12.22 -16.25 -8.88
N THR A 297 11.61 -15.44 -8.00
CA THR A 297 10.70 -15.98 -6.98
C THR A 297 9.43 -16.56 -7.62
N GLU A 298 9.03 -16.09 -8.81
CA GLU A 298 7.90 -16.61 -9.60
C GLU A 298 8.02 -18.09 -10.00
N ASN A 299 9.21 -18.68 -9.87
CA ASN A 299 9.48 -20.08 -10.17
C ASN A 299 8.89 -21.05 -9.14
N GLY A 300 8.39 -20.56 -8.01
CA GLY A 300 7.81 -21.41 -6.96
C GLY A 300 6.68 -22.31 -7.48
N SER A 301 6.67 -23.58 -7.06
CA SER A 301 5.69 -24.57 -7.52
C SER A 301 4.24 -24.22 -7.18
N THR A 302 4.02 -23.45 -6.12
CA THR A 302 2.70 -22.99 -5.68
C THR A 302 2.39 -21.55 -6.07
N CYS A 303 3.22 -20.92 -6.91
CA CYS A 303 3.04 -19.53 -7.30
C CYS A 303 1.81 -19.36 -8.18
N ARG A 304 0.85 -18.53 -7.76
CA ARG A 304 -0.42 -18.29 -8.48
C ARG A 304 -0.52 -16.87 -9.00
N SER A 305 -1.30 -16.69 -10.06
CA SER A 305 -1.56 -15.37 -10.64
C SER A 305 -2.11 -14.34 -9.64
N LEU A 306 -2.96 -14.72 -8.67
CA LEU A 306 -3.42 -13.82 -7.60
C LEU A 306 -2.26 -13.29 -6.75
N ALA A 307 -1.31 -14.16 -6.36
CA ALA A 307 -0.17 -13.74 -5.56
C ALA A 307 0.65 -12.72 -6.35
N LEU A 308 0.94 -13.01 -7.62
CA LEU A 308 1.64 -12.07 -8.50
C LEU A 308 0.88 -10.73 -8.62
N GLY A 309 -0.44 -10.79 -8.84
CA GLY A 309 -1.31 -9.62 -8.95
C GLY A 309 -1.31 -8.75 -7.70
N ARG A 310 -1.33 -9.35 -6.51
CA ARG A 310 -1.24 -8.59 -5.24
C ARG A 310 0.15 -7.97 -5.05
N LYS A 311 1.24 -8.59 -5.53
CA LYS A 311 2.60 -8.18 -5.15
C LYS A 311 3.29 -7.23 -6.12
N LEU A 312 3.10 -7.43 -7.43
CA LEU A 312 3.98 -6.84 -8.44
C LEU A 312 3.92 -5.30 -8.49
N ALA A 313 2.72 -4.69 -8.43
CA ALA A 313 2.54 -3.24 -8.58
C ALA A 313 3.45 -2.43 -7.64
N ALA A 314 3.49 -2.78 -6.35
CA ALA A 314 4.28 -2.05 -5.37
C ALA A 314 5.79 -2.13 -5.64
N TYR A 315 6.33 -3.26 -6.12
CA TYR A 315 7.73 -3.34 -6.53
C TYR A 315 8.04 -2.46 -7.73
N VAL A 316 7.15 -2.46 -8.74
CA VAL A 316 7.32 -1.66 -9.96
C VAL A 316 7.30 -0.16 -9.65
N ILE A 317 6.33 0.29 -8.85
CA ILE A 317 6.26 1.68 -8.38
C ILE A 317 7.48 2.03 -7.53
N SER A 318 7.92 1.14 -6.65
CA SER A 318 9.13 1.36 -5.84
C SER A 318 10.37 1.53 -6.70
N ALA A 319 10.55 0.71 -7.75
CA ALA A 319 11.65 0.79 -8.70
C ALA A 319 11.70 2.16 -9.40
N GLU A 320 10.54 2.67 -9.88
CA GLU A 320 10.44 4.01 -10.47
C GLU A 320 10.85 5.09 -9.45
N LEU A 321 10.29 5.03 -8.24
CA LEU A 321 10.50 6.03 -7.21
C LEU A 321 11.95 6.12 -6.75
N VAL A 322 12.68 5.01 -6.68
CA VAL A 322 14.09 5.02 -6.25
C VAL A 322 15.08 5.21 -7.40
N GLY A 323 14.68 4.82 -8.62
CA GLY A 323 15.53 4.79 -9.79
C GLY A 323 16.60 3.69 -9.68
N LEU A 324 16.53 2.72 -10.58
CA LEU A 324 17.48 1.63 -10.74
C LEU A 324 18.76 2.09 -11.46
N THR A 325 19.87 1.37 -11.29
CA THR A 325 21.04 1.56 -12.18
C THR A 325 20.71 1.06 -13.59
N SER A 326 21.49 1.45 -14.60
CA SER A 326 21.25 0.98 -15.98
C SER A 326 21.24 -0.55 -16.12
N SER A 327 22.06 -1.26 -15.34
CA SER A 327 22.10 -2.73 -15.36
C SER A 327 20.90 -3.36 -14.67
N GLU A 328 20.51 -2.84 -13.50
CA GLU A 328 19.30 -3.27 -12.78
C GLU A 328 18.05 -2.98 -13.62
N GLU A 329 17.96 -1.79 -14.23
CA GLU A 329 16.86 -1.37 -15.09
C GLU A 329 16.68 -2.33 -16.27
N THR A 330 17.79 -2.66 -16.96
CA THR A 330 17.78 -3.64 -18.05
C THR A 330 17.28 -5.01 -17.57
N THR A 331 17.78 -5.47 -16.42
CA THR A 331 17.41 -6.77 -15.85
C THR A 331 15.94 -6.81 -15.44
N PHE A 332 15.47 -5.79 -14.73
CA PHE A 332 14.11 -5.69 -14.23
C PHE A 332 13.11 -5.56 -15.38
N ARG A 333 13.38 -4.74 -16.40
CA ARG A 333 12.53 -4.63 -17.59
C ARG A 333 12.42 -5.93 -18.38
N ASN A 334 13.52 -6.67 -18.54
CA ASN A 334 13.50 -7.98 -19.21
C ASN A 334 12.67 -9.00 -18.42
N TRP A 335 12.81 -8.99 -17.08
CA TRP A 335 12.00 -9.82 -16.21
C TRP A 335 10.51 -9.46 -16.30
N LEU A 336 10.14 -8.18 -16.18
CA LEU A 336 8.75 -7.72 -16.31
C LEU A 336 8.14 -8.09 -17.67
N THR A 337 8.89 -7.93 -18.75
CA THR A 337 8.46 -8.30 -20.11
C THR A 337 8.05 -9.76 -20.17
N SER A 338 8.88 -10.66 -19.63
CA SER A 338 8.63 -12.10 -19.63
C SER A 338 7.54 -12.50 -18.63
N LEU A 339 7.54 -11.89 -17.45
CA LEU A 339 6.66 -12.24 -16.33
C LEU A 339 5.18 -11.96 -16.64
N ARG A 340 4.86 -10.87 -17.36
CA ARG A 340 3.47 -10.51 -17.69
C ARG A 340 2.72 -11.63 -18.40
N THR A 341 3.38 -12.35 -19.30
CA THR A 341 2.78 -13.41 -20.14
C THR A 341 3.15 -14.83 -19.69
N ARG A 342 4.00 -14.96 -18.68
CA ARG A 342 4.41 -16.26 -18.14
C ARG A 342 3.26 -16.90 -17.36
N ARG A 343 2.88 -18.13 -17.72
CA ARG A 343 1.97 -18.94 -16.90
C ARG A 343 2.69 -19.45 -15.65
N LEU A 344 2.08 -19.24 -14.48
CA LEU A 344 2.66 -19.63 -13.19
C LEU A 344 2.22 -21.04 -12.79
N ASN A 345 3.10 -21.76 -12.08
CA ASN A 345 2.92 -23.18 -11.79
C ASN A 345 1.70 -23.51 -10.92
N GLY A 346 1.32 -22.60 -10.02
CA GLY A 346 0.26 -22.84 -9.04
C GLY A 346 -1.17 -22.78 -9.60
N ASP A 347 -1.38 -22.14 -10.75
CA ASP A 347 -2.70 -22.04 -11.38
C ASP A 347 -2.69 -22.02 -12.92
N ASN A 348 -1.54 -22.28 -13.54
CA ASN A 348 -1.30 -22.29 -14.99
C ASN A 348 -1.85 -21.04 -15.70
N ARG A 349 -1.70 -19.88 -15.06
CA ARG A 349 -2.23 -18.61 -15.57
C ARG A 349 -1.18 -17.52 -15.47
N SER A 350 -1.13 -16.67 -16.48
CA SER A 350 -0.30 -15.47 -16.51
C SER A 350 -0.98 -14.26 -15.86
N LEU A 351 -0.22 -13.18 -15.65
CA LEU A 351 -0.79 -11.92 -15.18
C LEU A 351 -1.81 -11.35 -16.19
N VAL A 352 -1.50 -11.44 -17.49
CA VAL A 352 -2.38 -11.01 -18.58
C VAL A 352 -3.69 -11.81 -18.58
N GLU A 353 -3.61 -13.14 -18.56
CA GLU A 353 -4.79 -14.01 -18.54
C GLU A 353 -5.62 -13.82 -17.26
N CYS A 354 -4.98 -13.64 -16.11
CA CYS A 354 -5.67 -13.33 -14.86
C CYS A 354 -6.49 -12.05 -14.95
N HIS A 355 -5.91 -10.99 -15.51
CA HIS A 355 -6.61 -9.72 -15.72
C HIS A 355 -7.77 -9.85 -16.71
N GLU A 356 -7.61 -10.61 -17.80
CA GLU A 356 -8.61 -10.73 -18.85
C GLU A 356 -9.73 -11.72 -18.49
N GLU A 357 -9.43 -12.82 -17.79
CA GLU A 357 -10.40 -13.88 -17.54
C GLU A 357 -11.26 -13.65 -16.28
N ARG A 358 -10.73 -12.99 -15.24
CA ARG A 358 -11.33 -13.03 -13.89
C ARG A 358 -12.08 -11.73 -13.57
N PRO A 359 -13.43 -11.72 -13.52
CA PRO A 359 -14.20 -10.52 -13.20
C PRO A 359 -14.37 -10.32 -11.67
N ASN A 360 -13.34 -10.63 -10.88
CA ASN A 360 -13.35 -10.54 -9.42
C ASN A 360 -12.01 -10.05 -8.88
N ASN A 361 -11.83 -10.03 -7.56
CA ASN A 361 -10.58 -9.58 -6.91
C ASN A 361 -9.27 -10.16 -7.50
N TRP A 362 -9.28 -11.36 -8.08
CA TRP A 362 -8.10 -11.89 -8.77
C TRP A 362 -7.73 -11.01 -9.96
N GLY A 363 -8.69 -10.78 -10.86
CA GLY A 363 -8.44 -10.04 -12.09
C GLY A 363 -8.16 -8.57 -11.84
N THR A 364 -8.80 -7.95 -10.84
CA THR A 364 -8.54 -6.53 -10.52
C THR A 364 -7.15 -6.33 -9.92
N MET A 365 -6.67 -7.23 -9.05
CA MET A 365 -5.29 -7.21 -8.55
C MET A 365 -4.29 -7.42 -9.70
N CYS A 366 -4.55 -8.40 -10.56
CA CYS A 366 -3.75 -8.64 -11.76
C CYS A 366 -3.76 -7.43 -12.70
N GLY A 367 -4.88 -6.74 -12.84
CA GLY A 367 -5.04 -5.53 -13.65
C GLY A 367 -4.22 -4.35 -13.15
N GLY A 368 -4.25 -4.06 -11.84
CA GLY A 368 -3.41 -3.03 -11.23
C GLY A 368 -1.91 -3.31 -11.43
N SER A 369 -1.49 -4.56 -11.22
CA SER A 369 -0.10 -4.98 -11.46
C SER A 369 0.30 -4.97 -12.94
N ARG A 370 -0.60 -5.35 -13.87
CA ARG A 370 -0.35 -5.28 -15.32
C ARG A 370 -0.24 -3.83 -15.78
N ALA A 371 -1.08 -2.93 -15.28
CA ALA A 371 -1.01 -1.50 -15.58
C ALA A 371 0.34 -0.91 -15.14
N ALA A 372 0.78 -1.22 -13.91
CA ALA A 372 2.09 -0.78 -13.40
C ALA A 372 3.23 -1.27 -14.29
N ALA A 373 3.27 -2.57 -14.59
CA ALA A 373 4.33 -3.17 -15.40
C ALA A 373 4.35 -2.61 -16.83
N SER A 374 3.19 -2.46 -17.48
CA SER A 374 3.10 -1.97 -18.86
C SER A 374 3.52 -0.51 -18.98
N ALA A 375 3.07 0.34 -18.06
CA ALA A 375 3.45 1.73 -18.01
C ALA A 375 4.95 1.89 -17.70
N TYR A 376 5.50 1.11 -16.74
CA TYR A 376 6.94 1.10 -16.46
C TYR A 376 7.78 0.72 -17.68
N LEU A 377 7.32 -0.29 -18.43
CA LEU A 377 7.98 -0.75 -19.65
C LEU A 377 7.88 0.24 -20.81
N GLY A 378 6.94 1.20 -20.76
CA GLY A 378 6.60 2.05 -21.90
C GLY A 378 5.87 1.27 -23.00
N ASP A 379 5.31 0.11 -22.69
CA ASP A 379 4.58 -0.74 -23.62
C ASP A 379 3.15 -0.21 -23.78
N ARG A 380 2.99 0.74 -24.71
CA ARG A 380 1.71 1.41 -24.91
C ARG A 380 0.63 0.47 -25.45
N THR A 381 1.00 -0.52 -26.24
CA THR A 381 0.05 -1.51 -26.79
C THR A 381 -0.58 -2.34 -25.68
N ASP A 382 0.23 -2.89 -24.76
CA ASP A 382 -0.31 -3.64 -23.63
C ASP A 382 -1.05 -2.74 -22.63
N LEU A 383 -0.62 -1.47 -22.47
CA LEU A 383 -1.32 -0.51 -21.62
C LEU A 383 -2.70 -0.13 -22.18
N ASP A 384 -2.82 0.10 -23.49
CA ASP A 384 -4.11 0.36 -24.15
C ASP A 384 -5.04 -0.85 -24.02
N ARG A 385 -4.51 -2.08 -24.18
CA ARG A 385 -5.28 -3.30 -23.92
C ARG A 385 -5.70 -3.43 -22.46
N THR A 386 -4.81 -3.10 -21.53
CA THR A 386 -5.10 -3.08 -20.09
C THR A 386 -6.21 -2.09 -19.76
N ALA A 387 -6.22 -0.91 -20.39
CA ALA A 387 -7.26 0.08 -20.25
C ALA A 387 -8.62 -0.41 -20.81
N GLN A 388 -8.62 -1.08 -21.96
CA GLN A 388 -9.84 -1.65 -22.55
C GLN A 388 -10.50 -2.69 -21.64
N VAL A 389 -9.69 -3.60 -21.07
CA VAL A 389 -10.16 -4.64 -20.14
C VAL A 389 -10.70 -4.01 -18.86
N PHE A 390 -9.99 -3.03 -18.29
CA PHE A 390 -10.46 -2.31 -17.11
C PHE A 390 -11.79 -1.59 -17.35
N LYS A 391 -11.90 -0.87 -18.47
CA LYS A 391 -13.14 -0.17 -18.84
C LYS A 391 -14.32 -1.15 -18.99
N GLY A 392 -14.06 -2.35 -19.52
CA GLY A 392 -15.06 -3.43 -19.57
C GLY A 392 -15.43 -3.98 -18.19
N TYR A 393 -14.47 -4.13 -17.28
CA TYR A 393 -14.74 -4.51 -15.90
C TYR A 393 -15.65 -3.48 -15.20
N LEU A 394 -15.37 -2.18 -15.37
CA LEU A 394 -16.18 -1.09 -14.83
C LEU A 394 -17.61 -1.04 -15.39
N GLY A 395 -17.86 -1.71 -16.51
CA GLY A 395 -19.19 -1.84 -17.10
C GLY A 395 -19.21 -1.82 -18.61
N ASP A 396 -18.25 -1.24 -19.32
CA ASP A 396 -18.33 -1.04 -20.78
C ASP A 396 -18.09 -2.34 -21.58
N ARG A 397 -19.16 -3.12 -21.76
CA ARG A 397 -19.10 -4.38 -22.52
C ARG A 397 -18.65 -4.20 -23.97
N SER A 398 -18.80 -3.01 -24.56
CA SER A 398 -18.30 -2.75 -25.92
C SER A 398 -16.77 -2.63 -25.96
N SER A 399 -16.17 -2.20 -24.86
CA SER A 399 -14.73 -2.17 -24.67
C SER A 399 -14.15 -3.57 -24.41
N TYR A 400 -14.74 -4.32 -23.48
CA TYR A 400 -14.32 -5.68 -23.18
C TYR A 400 -15.44 -6.48 -22.47
N ALA A 401 -15.65 -7.72 -22.92
CA ALA A 401 -16.66 -8.63 -22.33
C ALA A 401 -16.18 -10.10 -22.25
N GLY A 402 -14.86 -10.33 -22.31
CA GLY A 402 -14.25 -11.67 -22.36
C GLY A 402 -14.14 -12.40 -21.02
N PHE A 403 -14.68 -11.83 -19.94
CA PHE A 403 -14.59 -12.40 -18.60
C PHE A 403 -15.34 -13.73 -18.45
N SER A 404 -14.80 -14.62 -17.61
CA SER A 404 -15.43 -15.86 -17.18
C SER A 404 -16.05 -15.69 -15.79
N TYR A 405 -17.38 -15.46 -15.75
CA TYR A 405 -18.13 -15.32 -14.51
C TYR A 405 -18.42 -16.66 -13.84
N GLY A 406 -18.59 -16.63 -12.51
CA GLY A 406 -19.08 -17.80 -11.77
C GLY A 406 -20.50 -18.19 -12.16
N SER A 407 -20.88 -19.42 -11.81
CA SER A 407 -22.20 -19.99 -12.13
C SER A 407 -23.35 -19.25 -11.46
N ASP A 408 -23.14 -18.70 -10.28
CA ASP A 408 -24.13 -17.84 -9.62
C ASP A 408 -24.07 -16.42 -10.19
N GLN A 409 -25.03 -16.12 -11.06
CA GLN A 409 -25.19 -14.82 -11.70
C GLN A 409 -26.32 -13.98 -11.07
N SER A 410 -26.86 -14.42 -9.93
CA SER A 410 -28.02 -13.78 -9.28
C SER A 410 -27.77 -12.35 -8.84
N TRP A 411 -26.52 -11.91 -8.70
CA TRP A 411 -26.15 -10.53 -8.38
C TRP A 411 -26.11 -9.57 -9.59
N HIS A 412 -26.16 -10.08 -10.81
CA HIS A 412 -26.15 -9.24 -12.01
C HIS A 412 -27.51 -8.59 -12.25
N ALA A 413 -27.48 -7.33 -12.70
CA ALA A 413 -28.68 -6.60 -13.10
C ALA A 413 -29.36 -7.23 -14.32
N ASP A 414 -28.56 -7.65 -15.32
CA ASP A 414 -29.01 -8.34 -16.52
C ASP A 414 -28.25 -9.66 -16.68
N PRO A 415 -28.92 -10.83 -16.62
CA PRO A 415 -28.27 -12.12 -16.78
C PRO A 415 -27.73 -12.35 -18.21
N ASN A 416 -28.19 -11.61 -19.21
CA ASN A 416 -27.70 -11.71 -20.58
C ASN A 416 -26.54 -10.74 -20.88
N ALA A 417 -26.24 -9.83 -19.95
CA ALA A 417 -25.20 -8.82 -20.10
C ALA A 417 -24.40 -8.64 -18.80
N LEU A 418 -23.68 -9.69 -18.41
CA LEU A 418 -22.84 -9.74 -17.20
C LEU A 418 -21.77 -8.63 -17.18
N ARG A 419 -21.47 -8.06 -16.02
CA ARG A 419 -20.54 -6.94 -15.85
C ARG A 419 -19.75 -7.09 -14.56
N GLY A 420 -18.52 -6.58 -14.53
CA GLY A 420 -17.70 -6.56 -13.32
C GLY A 420 -18.31 -5.67 -12.24
N ILE A 421 -18.84 -4.51 -12.66
CA ILE A 421 -19.63 -3.60 -11.83
C ILE A 421 -21.00 -3.37 -12.49
N ASN A 422 -22.08 -3.49 -11.72
CA ASN A 422 -23.43 -3.24 -12.23
C ASN A 422 -23.61 -1.77 -12.65
N PRO A 423 -24.35 -1.47 -13.73
CA PRO A 423 -24.55 -0.11 -14.23
C PRO A 423 -25.26 0.82 -13.24
N GLN A 424 -25.13 2.12 -13.46
CA GLN A 424 -25.86 3.13 -12.70
C GLN A 424 -27.38 2.88 -12.77
N GLY A 425 -28.08 3.02 -11.65
CA GLY A 425 -29.53 2.85 -11.57
C GLY A 425 -30.03 1.41 -11.64
N SER A 426 -29.14 0.42 -11.56
CA SER A 426 -29.53 -1.00 -11.55
C SER A 426 -30.38 -1.33 -10.31
N VAL A 427 -31.53 -1.96 -10.53
CA VAL A 427 -32.44 -2.41 -9.48
C VAL A 427 -32.82 -3.86 -9.72
N LYS A 428 -32.84 -4.68 -8.66
CA LYS A 428 -33.28 -6.08 -8.71
C LYS A 428 -34.21 -6.38 -7.55
N GLN A 429 -35.41 -6.88 -7.86
CA GLN A 429 -36.45 -7.15 -6.88
C GLN A 429 -36.72 -5.96 -5.94
N GLY A 430 -36.72 -4.74 -6.48
CA GLY A 430 -36.91 -3.50 -5.71
C GLY A 430 -35.70 -3.03 -4.90
N VAL A 431 -34.58 -3.78 -4.88
CA VAL A 431 -33.34 -3.40 -4.20
C VAL A 431 -32.38 -2.73 -5.17
N ASN A 432 -31.82 -1.60 -4.76
CA ASN A 432 -30.76 -0.93 -5.51
C ASN A 432 -29.48 -1.80 -5.52
N ILE A 433 -29.03 -2.19 -6.71
CA ILE A 433 -27.81 -2.96 -6.96
C ILE A 433 -26.84 -2.20 -7.90
N ASP A 434 -27.00 -0.88 -7.99
CA ASP A 434 -26.04 0.05 -8.59
C ASP A 434 -24.68 -0.10 -7.90
N GLY A 435 -23.62 -0.30 -8.68
CA GLY A 435 -22.25 -0.34 -8.16
C GLY A 435 -21.86 -1.67 -7.54
N VAL A 436 -22.77 -2.64 -7.46
CA VAL A 436 -22.46 -4.01 -7.02
C VAL A 436 -21.34 -4.61 -7.86
N LEU A 437 -20.41 -5.32 -7.21
CA LEU A 437 -19.43 -6.22 -7.82
C LEU A 437 -19.99 -7.67 -7.82
N PRO A 438 -20.66 -8.15 -8.88
CA PRO A 438 -21.48 -9.35 -8.77
C PRO A 438 -20.71 -10.64 -8.48
N ASP A 439 -19.53 -10.81 -9.11
CA ASP A 439 -18.72 -12.03 -8.96
C ASP A 439 -18.02 -12.13 -7.59
N ASP A 440 -17.78 -10.98 -6.93
CA ASP A 440 -17.28 -10.92 -5.56
C ASP A 440 -18.43 -11.09 -4.55
N MET A 441 -19.60 -10.48 -4.77
CA MET A 441 -20.76 -10.62 -3.88
C MET A 441 -21.30 -12.04 -3.79
N ARG A 442 -21.31 -12.80 -4.90
CA ARG A 442 -21.75 -14.21 -4.89
C ARG A 442 -20.93 -15.11 -3.95
N ARG A 443 -19.76 -14.66 -3.48
CA ARG A 443 -18.92 -15.41 -2.53
C ARG A 443 -19.52 -15.47 -1.13
N GLY A 444 -20.40 -14.53 -0.78
CA GLY A 444 -21.25 -14.63 0.42
C GLY A 444 -22.48 -15.53 0.20
N GLY A 445 -22.95 -15.63 -1.04
CA GLY A 445 -24.11 -16.44 -1.44
C GLY A 445 -24.93 -15.74 -2.53
N SER A 446 -25.99 -16.39 -2.99
CA SER A 446 -26.88 -15.82 -4.00
C SER A 446 -27.58 -14.56 -3.52
N PHE A 447 -27.95 -13.70 -4.48
CA PHE A 447 -28.69 -12.47 -4.23
C PHE A 447 -29.95 -12.76 -3.41
N ARG A 448 -30.17 -11.91 -2.40
CA ARG A 448 -31.38 -11.88 -1.59
C ARG A 448 -31.74 -10.44 -1.28
N THR A 449 -33.03 -10.18 -1.10
CA THR A 449 -33.50 -8.91 -0.56
C THR A 449 -33.13 -8.77 0.91
N GLY A 450 -32.89 -7.53 1.38
CA GLY A 450 -32.41 -7.27 2.74
C GLY A 450 -30.90 -7.44 2.85
N CYS A 451 -30.41 -7.82 4.02
CA CYS A 451 -28.98 -7.92 4.28
C CYS A 451 -28.36 -9.19 3.67
N PRO A 452 -27.40 -9.10 2.73
CA PRO A 452 -26.72 -10.28 2.19
C PRO A 452 -25.83 -10.96 3.23
N VAL A 453 -25.37 -12.18 2.91
CA VAL A 453 -24.35 -12.85 3.72
C VAL A 453 -23.03 -12.10 3.51
N TYR A 454 -22.34 -11.80 4.61
CA TYR A 454 -21.09 -11.03 4.56
C TYR A 454 -20.03 -11.69 3.68
N THR A 455 -19.36 -10.87 2.89
CA THR A 455 -18.16 -11.24 2.17
C THR A 455 -17.25 -10.02 2.00
N GLY A 456 -15.95 -10.17 2.27
CA GLY A 456 -14.96 -9.10 2.13
C GLY A 456 -14.38 -8.95 0.71
N TYR A 457 -14.69 -9.88 -0.20
CA TYR A 457 -14.11 -9.89 -1.54
C TYR A 457 -14.37 -8.63 -2.38
N PRO A 458 -15.50 -7.91 -2.26
CA PRO A 458 -15.69 -6.64 -2.96
C PRO A 458 -14.65 -5.59 -2.56
N TRP A 459 -14.31 -5.47 -1.26
CA TRP A 459 -13.26 -4.55 -0.82
C TRP A 459 -11.88 -4.99 -1.32
N GLU A 460 -11.60 -6.30 -1.28
CA GLU A 460 -10.37 -6.82 -1.87
C GLU A 460 -10.28 -6.50 -3.37
N ALA A 461 -11.38 -6.64 -4.11
CA ALA A 461 -11.40 -6.29 -5.53
C ALA A 461 -11.15 -4.80 -5.75
N LEU A 462 -11.72 -3.94 -4.91
CA LEU A 462 -11.54 -2.50 -4.99
C LEU A 462 -10.07 -2.08 -4.78
N GLN A 463 -9.27 -2.82 -4.00
CA GLN A 463 -7.83 -2.53 -3.89
C GLN A 463 -7.15 -2.50 -5.27
N GLY A 464 -7.39 -3.53 -6.10
CA GLY A 464 -6.85 -3.60 -7.46
C GLY A 464 -7.46 -2.56 -8.40
N VAL A 465 -8.77 -2.30 -8.28
CA VAL A 465 -9.49 -1.28 -9.06
C VAL A 465 -8.88 0.11 -8.85
N MET A 466 -8.66 0.51 -7.59
CA MET A 466 -8.11 1.84 -7.30
C MET A 466 -6.68 2.00 -7.82
N VAL A 467 -5.85 0.97 -7.68
CA VAL A 467 -4.47 0.98 -8.20
C VAL A 467 -4.46 1.10 -9.72
N GLN A 468 -5.29 0.33 -10.40
CA GLN A 468 -5.38 0.36 -11.85
C GLN A 468 -5.92 1.69 -12.38
N ALA A 469 -6.97 2.23 -11.75
CA ALA A 469 -7.55 3.52 -12.11
C ALA A 469 -6.55 4.67 -11.96
N GLU A 470 -5.80 4.73 -10.86
CA GLU A 470 -4.79 5.78 -10.65
C GLU A 470 -3.68 5.70 -11.69
N ILE A 471 -3.10 4.52 -11.92
CA ILE A 471 -2.03 4.36 -12.91
C ILE A 471 -2.52 4.77 -14.30
N LEU A 472 -3.68 4.27 -14.73
CA LEU A 472 -4.25 4.64 -16.04
C LEU A 472 -4.57 6.14 -16.09
N HIS A 473 -5.10 6.73 -15.02
CA HIS A 473 -5.37 8.16 -14.99
C HIS A 473 -4.12 8.98 -15.25
N ARG A 474 -3.03 8.66 -14.56
CA ARG A 474 -1.73 9.33 -14.74
C ARG A 474 -1.19 9.14 -16.15
N GLN A 475 -1.42 7.98 -16.77
CA GLN A 475 -1.04 7.68 -18.16
C GLN A 475 -1.98 8.29 -19.22
N GLY A 476 -2.87 9.21 -18.83
CA GLY A 476 -3.69 10.03 -19.72
C GLY A 476 -5.07 9.46 -20.05
N TYR A 477 -5.50 8.38 -19.40
CA TYR A 477 -6.85 7.84 -19.56
C TYR A 477 -7.83 8.53 -18.59
N ASN A 478 -9.10 8.64 -18.98
CA ASN A 478 -10.16 9.12 -18.06
C ASN A 478 -10.70 7.97 -17.19
N ALA A 479 -9.82 7.19 -16.57
CA ALA A 479 -10.20 5.96 -15.85
C ALA A 479 -11.26 6.23 -14.77
N TRP A 480 -11.01 7.23 -13.91
CA TRP A 480 -11.95 7.71 -12.89
C TRP A 480 -13.27 8.30 -13.42
N GLY A 481 -13.38 8.54 -14.74
CA GLY A 481 -14.61 9.05 -15.35
C GLY A 481 -15.48 7.98 -15.98
N TRP A 482 -15.00 6.74 -16.12
CA TRP A 482 -15.68 5.69 -16.86
C TRP A 482 -16.92 5.15 -16.14
N GLU A 483 -17.91 4.72 -16.92
CA GLU A 483 -19.12 4.03 -16.47
C GLU A 483 -19.83 4.73 -15.30
N ASN A 484 -19.96 6.06 -15.44
CA ASN A 484 -20.57 6.96 -14.46
C ASN A 484 -19.88 6.90 -13.09
N GLN A 485 -18.54 6.93 -13.09
CA GLN A 485 -17.70 6.83 -11.88
C GLN A 485 -17.96 5.51 -11.15
N ALA A 486 -17.83 4.39 -11.86
CA ALA A 486 -18.17 3.06 -11.36
C ALA A 486 -17.46 2.73 -10.03
N GLU A 487 -16.22 3.18 -9.85
CA GLU A 487 -15.45 3.00 -8.61
C GLU A 487 -16.11 3.72 -7.42
N ARG A 488 -16.59 4.95 -7.61
CA ARG A 488 -17.33 5.69 -6.57
C ARG A 488 -18.65 5.01 -6.24
N ARG A 489 -19.37 4.53 -7.27
CA ARG A 489 -20.66 3.83 -7.09
C ARG A 489 -20.47 2.52 -6.32
N ALA A 490 -19.40 1.79 -6.59
CA ALA A 490 -19.07 0.58 -5.85
C ALA A 490 -18.80 0.82 -4.36
N VAL A 491 -18.00 1.83 -4.03
CA VAL A 491 -17.78 2.21 -2.62
C VAL A 491 -19.07 2.71 -1.97
N GLN A 492 -19.90 3.46 -2.70
CA GLN A 492 -21.21 3.89 -2.21
C GLN A 492 -22.12 2.69 -1.90
N TYR A 493 -22.12 1.65 -2.75
CA TYR A 493 -22.90 0.44 -2.51
C TYR A 493 -22.49 -0.26 -1.20
N LEU A 494 -21.19 -0.45 -0.99
CA LEU A 494 -20.67 -1.07 0.24
C LEU A 494 -20.93 -0.22 1.48
N LYS A 495 -20.83 1.11 1.36
CA LYS A 495 -21.23 2.04 2.43
C LYS A 495 -22.71 1.91 2.78
N ASN A 496 -23.58 1.81 1.77
CA ASN A 496 -25.01 1.62 2.00
C ASN A 496 -25.30 0.28 2.68
N LEU A 497 -24.61 -0.80 2.32
CA LEU A 497 -24.70 -2.08 3.02
C LEU A 497 -24.26 -1.97 4.47
N TYR A 498 -23.18 -1.25 4.77
CA TYR A 498 -22.76 -0.99 6.14
C TYR A 498 -23.81 -0.21 6.92
N ASP A 499 -24.39 0.85 6.36
CA ASP A 499 -25.41 1.64 7.04
C ASP A 499 -26.69 0.83 7.30
N GLN A 500 -27.06 -0.06 6.37
CA GLN A 500 -28.26 -0.87 6.47
C GLN A 500 -28.07 -2.11 7.37
N CYS A 501 -26.92 -2.76 7.29
CA CYS A 501 -26.69 -4.10 7.86
C CYS A 501 -25.66 -4.12 8.99
N GLY A 502 -24.93 -3.03 9.21
CA GLY A 502 -23.82 -2.96 10.17
C GLY A 502 -22.67 -3.90 9.84
N GLY A 503 -21.89 -4.27 10.86
CA GLY A 503 -20.82 -5.26 10.76
C GLY A 503 -19.66 -4.83 9.86
N ASN A 504 -19.01 -5.81 9.23
CA ASN A 504 -17.74 -5.64 8.50
C ASN A 504 -17.94 -5.17 7.03
N TRP A 505 -19.12 -4.67 6.67
CA TRP A 505 -19.41 -4.23 5.29
C TRP A 505 -18.68 -2.97 4.87
N TYR A 506 -18.12 -2.23 5.82
CA TYR A 506 -17.23 -1.10 5.55
C TYR A 506 -15.79 -1.55 5.77
N GLY A 507 -14.97 -1.41 4.73
CA GLY A 507 -13.63 -2.00 4.67
C GLY A 507 -12.84 -1.74 5.94
N ASP A 508 -12.21 -2.80 6.45
CA ASP A 508 -11.37 -2.77 7.63
C ASP A 508 -9.94 -3.18 7.26
N THR A 509 -8.99 -2.93 8.16
CA THR A 509 -7.62 -3.43 8.04
C THR A 509 -7.01 -3.16 6.66
N ASP A 510 -6.69 -4.18 5.87
CA ASP A 510 -5.96 -4.06 4.60
C ASP A 510 -6.72 -3.35 3.46
N ASP A 511 -8.00 -3.00 3.65
CA ASP A 511 -8.83 -2.28 2.68
C ASP A 511 -8.89 -0.76 2.89
N GLU A 512 -8.42 -0.28 4.05
CA GLU A 512 -8.61 1.11 4.53
C GLU A 512 -7.96 2.18 3.65
N PHE A 513 -7.04 1.80 2.76
CA PHE A 513 -6.38 2.75 1.86
C PHE A 513 -7.29 3.21 0.71
N THR A 514 -8.32 2.44 0.36
CA THR A 514 -9.16 2.72 -0.81
C THR A 514 -10.10 3.92 -0.65
N PRO A 515 -10.76 4.18 0.52
CA PRO A 515 -11.66 5.33 0.65
C PRO A 515 -10.92 6.68 0.61
N TRP A 516 -9.66 6.73 1.05
CA TRP A 516 -8.80 7.92 0.92
C TRP A 516 -8.67 8.36 -0.55
N MET A 517 -8.45 7.42 -1.47
CA MET A 517 -8.34 7.72 -2.89
C MET A 517 -9.67 8.18 -3.49
N ILE A 518 -10.77 7.50 -3.15
CA ILE A 518 -12.11 7.88 -3.63
C ILE A 518 -12.46 9.29 -3.17
N ASN A 519 -12.21 9.61 -1.89
CA ASN A 519 -12.41 10.96 -1.37
C ASN A 519 -11.54 11.97 -2.11
N HIS A 520 -10.25 11.67 -2.33
CA HIS A 520 -9.32 12.51 -3.07
C HIS A 520 -9.83 12.86 -4.47
N VAL A 521 -10.17 11.84 -5.25
CA VAL A 521 -10.51 11.95 -6.68
C VAL A 521 -11.90 12.57 -6.86
N TYR A 522 -12.89 12.09 -6.11
CA TYR A 522 -14.30 12.44 -6.34
C TYR A 522 -14.80 13.58 -5.45
N GLY A 523 -13.99 14.03 -4.50
CA GLY A 523 -14.39 15.07 -3.56
C GLY A 523 -15.40 14.58 -2.50
N THR A 524 -15.59 13.27 -2.36
CA THR A 524 -16.50 12.65 -1.38
C THR A 524 -15.95 12.70 0.05
N SER A 525 -16.75 12.22 1.00
CA SER A 525 -16.47 12.18 2.43
C SER A 525 -16.78 10.82 3.05
N PHE A 526 -16.40 9.74 2.37
CA PHE A 526 -16.50 8.38 2.91
C PHE A 526 -15.63 8.25 4.17
N PRO A 527 -16.06 7.51 5.22
CA PRO A 527 -15.24 7.31 6.41
C PRO A 527 -13.85 6.75 6.08
N THR A 528 -12.83 7.24 6.78
CA THR A 528 -11.42 6.87 6.61
C THR A 528 -10.77 6.63 7.97
N ALA A 529 -9.82 5.71 8.05
CA ALA A 529 -8.98 5.49 9.22
C ALA A 529 -7.58 6.09 9.01
N SER A 530 -6.98 6.61 10.08
CA SER A 530 -5.59 7.10 10.13
C SER A 530 -4.99 6.74 11.50
N PRO A 531 -3.81 6.09 11.59
CA PRO A 531 -2.99 5.67 10.46
C PRO A 531 -3.69 4.58 9.64
N VAL A 532 -3.54 4.63 8.31
CA VAL A 532 -4.09 3.60 7.44
C VAL A 532 -3.28 2.31 7.59
N HIS A 533 -3.95 1.16 7.67
CA HIS A 533 -3.23 -0.12 7.53
C HIS A 533 -2.77 -0.32 6.07
N MET A 534 -1.68 -1.05 5.90
CA MET A 534 -1.18 -1.40 4.56
C MET A 534 -2.09 -2.42 3.90
N GLY A 535 -2.41 -2.19 2.63
CA GLY A 535 -3.16 -3.12 1.81
C GLY A 535 -2.30 -4.26 1.25
N LYS A 536 -2.92 -5.13 0.47
CA LYS A 536 -2.23 -6.27 -0.14
C LYS A 536 -1.36 -5.86 -1.33
N ILE A 537 -1.77 -4.79 -2.03
CA ILE A 537 -1.16 -4.26 -3.26
C ILE A 537 -0.59 -2.85 -3.10
N MET A 538 -1.14 -2.04 -2.19
CA MET A 538 -0.81 -0.62 -2.02
C MET A 538 -1.06 -0.15 -0.58
N GLY A 539 -0.64 1.06 -0.22
CA GLY A 539 -0.88 1.63 1.11
C GLY A 539 -0.52 3.12 1.20
N TRP A 540 -0.59 3.68 2.42
CA TRP A 540 -0.17 5.06 2.75
C TRP A 540 -0.96 6.16 2.04
N THR A 541 -2.24 5.92 1.72
CA THR A 541 -3.09 6.91 1.03
C THR A 541 -3.64 7.99 1.95
N ASP A 542 -3.63 7.76 3.26
CA ASP A 542 -3.78 8.80 4.29
C ASP A 542 -2.64 9.83 4.26
N TRP A 543 -1.49 9.48 3.65
CA TRP A 543 -0.38 10.40 3.44
C TRP A 543 -0.26 10.87 1.99
N THR A 544 -0.41 9.98 1.01
CA THR A 544 -0.19 10.28 -0.42
C THR A 544 -1.41 10.88 -1.13
N HIS A 545 -2.60 10.73 -0.56
CA HIS A 545 -3.87 11.14 -1.17
C HIS A 545 -4.76 11.94 -0.21
N ASP A 546 -4.24 12.40 0.92
CA ASP A 546 -4.99 13.30 1.80
C ASP A 546 -5.23 14.66 1.11
N ARG A 547 -6.50 15.05 1.02
CA ARG A 547 -6.93 16.31 0.39
C ARG A 547 -6.50 17.54 1.15
N ALA A 548 -6.28 17.44 2.46
CA ALA A 548 -5.81 18.56 3.25
C ALA A 548 -4.38 18.97 2.87
N THR A 549 -3.59 18.03 2.35
CA THR A 549 -2.17 18.21 2.04
C THR A 549 -1.88 18.15 0.54
N ARG A 550 -2.76 17.52 -0.24
CA ARG A 550 -2.70 17.41 -1.70
C ARG A 550 -4.07 17.76 -2.30
N PRO A 551 -4.29 19.01 -2.73
CA PRO A 551 -5.52 19.39 -3.43
C PRO A 551 -5.69 18.59 -4.72
N ARG A 552 -6.95 18.45 -5.16
CA ARG A 552 -7.28 17.80 -6.44
C ARG A 552 -6.57 18.53 -7.58
N GLN A 553 -5.85 17.78 -8.41
CA GLN A 553 -5.25 18.28 -9.65
C GLN A 553 -6.26 18.32 -10.79
#